data_AF-T1BQK8-F1
#
_entry.id   AF-T1BQK8-F1
#
_cell.length_a   1.000
_cell.length_b   1.000
_cell.length_c   1.000
_cell.angle_alpha   90.00
_cell.angle_beta   90.00
_cell.angle_gamma   90.00
#
_symmetry.space_group_name_H-M   'P 1'
#
loop_
_entity.id
_entity.type
_entity.pdbx_description
1 polymer ?
#
loop_
_entity_poly.entity_id
_entity_poly.type
_entity_poly.pdbx_seq_one_letter_code
_entity_poly.pdbx_strand_id
1 'polypeptide(L)'
;MVSIYGHSRKGWILYVFATNMDIPAKNILKLYRKRWGIETGYRMIRKFLAKTTSKRHNIRLLYFYLAILLYNTWVLMNIVSRVKIIADNMRVFIASKLIGTNPFVTNLVQSNRHPGGDF
;
A
#
# COMPACT_ATOMS: atom_id res chain seq x y z
N MET A 1 -4.60 -33.88 1.56
CA MET A 1 -5.23 -33.01 0.55
C MET A 1 -6.19 -32.10 1.29
N VAL A 2 -6.11 -30.78 1.09
CA VAL A 2 -6.93 -29.81 1.85
C VAL A 2 -7.72 -28.96 0.85
N SER A 3 -9.05 -28.94 1.00
CA SER A 3 -9.95 -28.16 0.15
C SER A 3 -10.64 -27.04 0.95
N ILE A 4 -10.72 -25.85 0.35
CA ILE A 4 -11.50 -24.73 0.86
C ILE A 4 -12.46 -24.25 -0.21
N TYR A 5 -13.70 -23.94 0.20
CA TYR A 5 -14.67 -23.25 -0.63
C TYR A 5 -14.53 -21.74 -0.40
N GLY A 6 -14.38 -20.97 -1.47
CA GLY A 6 -14.36 -19.52 -1.46
C GLY A 6 -15.50 -18.94 -2.28
N HIS A 7 -16.17 -17.91 -1.77
CA HIS A 7 -17.18 -17.18 -2.52
C HIS A 7 -16.51 -16.05 -3.33
N SER A 8 -16.74 -16.01 -4.64
CA SER A 8 -16.33 -14.91 -5.51
C SER A 8 -17.54 -14.24 -6.14
N ARG A 9 -17.39 -13.01 -6.65
CA ARG A 9 -18.51 -12.24 -7.24
C ARG A 9 -19.18 -12.92 -8.44
N LYS A 10 -18.56 -13.97 -9.00
CA LYS A 10 -19.06 -14.76 -10.14
C LYS A 10 -19.56 -16.17 -9.76
N GLY A 11 -19.53 -16.53 -8.47
CA GLY A 11 -19.95 -17.86 -7.98
C GLY A 11 -18.96 -18.50 -7.00
N TRP A 12 -19.19 -19.79 -6.72
CA TRP A 12 -18.38 -20.61 -5.81
C TRP A 12 -17.09 -21.07 -6.50
N ILE A 13 -15.95 -20.87 -5.83
CA ILE A 13 -14.65 -21.36 -6.30
C ILE A 13 -14.13 -22.39 -5.30
N LEU A 14 -13.74 -23.55 -5.81
CA LEU A 14 -13.07 -24.58 -5.03
C LEU A 14 -11.54 -24.39 -5.12
N TYR A 15 -10.90 -24.19 -3.97
CA TYR A 15 -9.44 -24.17 -3.87
C TYR A 15 -8.95 -25.50 -3.31
N VAL A 16 -8.20 -26.25 -4.11
CA VAL A 16 -7.61 -27.53 -3.72
C VAL A 16 -6.11 -27.35 -3.54
N PHE A 17 -5.61 -27.71 -2.35
CA PHE A 17 -4.19 -27.67 -2.03
C PHE A 17 -3.68 -29.08 -1.70
N ALA A 18 -2.57 -29.47 -2.33
CA ALA A 18 -1.78 -30.63 -1.95
C ALA A 18 -0.56 -30.13 -1.16
N THR A 19 -0.57 -30.33 0.16
CA THR A 19 0.55 -29.96 1.03
C THR A 19 0.79 -31.06 2.05
N ASN A 20 2.06 -31.25 2.42
CA ASN A 20 2.52 -32.18 3.46
C ASN A 20 2.46 -31.54 4.86
N MET A 21 1.81 -30.39 5.01
CA MET A 21 1.73 -29.67 6.28
C MET A 21 0.35 -29.82 6.91
N ASP A 22 0.30 -30.22 8.17
CA ASP A 22 -0.92 -30.29 8.98
C ASP A 22 -1.26 -28.90 9.56
N ILE A 23 -1.65 -27.98 8.67
CA ILE A 23 -2.07 -26.62 9.04
C ILE A 23 -3.48 -26.37 8.53
N PRO A 24 -4.28 -25.56 9.25
CA PRO A 24 -5.64 -25.28 8.85
C PRO A 24 -5.66 -24.64 7.46
N ALA A 25 -6.65 -25.02 6.67
CA ALA A 25 -6.81 -24.62 5.27
C ALA A 25 -6.74 -23.09 5.05
N LYS A 26 -7.23 -22.30 6.02
CA LYS A 26 -7.18 -20.83 6.00
C LYS A 26 -5.74 -20.30 6.07
N ASN A 27 -4.87 -20.95 6.85
CA ASN A 27 -3.46 -20.58 6.94
C ASN A 27 -2.71 -20.97 5.66
N ILE A 28 -3.03 -22.13 5.08
CA ILE A 28 -2.51 -22.56 3.77
C ILE A 28 -2.88 -21.52 2.70
N LEU A 29 -4.14 -21.07 2.66
CA LEU A 29 -4.57 -20.02 1.72
C LEU A 29 -3.79 -18.71 1.92
N LYS A 30 -3.56 -18.30 3.18
CA LYS A 30 -2.77 -17.09 3.50
C LYS A 30 -1.31 -17.22 3.04
N LEU A 31 -0.71 -18.40 3.20
CA LEU A 31 0.63 -18.70 2.71
C LEU A 31 0.67 -18.71 1.17
N TYR A 32 -0.31 -19.34 0.54
CA TYR A 32 -0.43 -19.39 -0.91
C TYR A 32 -0.62 -17.99 -1.53
N ARG A 33 -1.33 -17.10 -0.84
CA ARG A 33 -1.48 -15.70 -1.25
C ARG A 33 -0.15 -14.95 -1.30
N LYS A 34 0.82 -15.29 -0.45
CA LYS A 34 2.18 -14.68 -0.49
C LYS A 34 2.91 -15.01 -1.79
N ARG A 35 2.68 -16.18 -2.39
CA ARG A 35 3.28 -16.58 -3.68
C ARG A 35 2.92 -15.60 -4.80
N TRP A 36 1.66 -15.14 -4.81
CA TRP A 36 1.18 -14.21 -5.84
C TRP A 36 1.87 -12.83 -5.77
N GLY A 37 2.36 -12.45 -4.59
CA GLY A 37 3.19 -11.25 -4.43
C GLY A 37 4.50 -11.33 -5.21
N ILE A 38 5.14 -12.50 -5.24
CA ILE A 38 6.39 -12.73 -5.97
C ILE A 38 6.17 -12.63 -7.48
N GLU A 39 5.11 -13.28 -7.99
CA GLU A 39 4.77 -13.23 -9.41
C GLU A 39 4.45 -11.81 -9.87
N THR A 40 3.70 -11.06 -9.06
CA THR A 40 3.40 -9.66 -9.33
C THR A 40 4.66 -8.79 -9.27
N GLY A 41 5.55 -9.05 -8.32
CA GLY A 41 6.86 -8.40 -8.22
C GLY A 41 7.71 -8.61 -9.47
N TYR A 42 7.86 -9.86 -9.92
CA TYR A 42 8.56 -10.17 -11.17
C TYR A 42 7.92 -9.51 -12.38
N ARG A 43 6.58 -9.43 -12.44
CA ARG A 43 5.88 -8.72 -13.52
C ARG A 43 6.22 -7.23 -13.53
N MET A 44 6.38 -6.59 -12.37
CA MET A 44 6.77 -5.18 -12.25
C MET A 44 8.24 -4.96 -12.61
N ILE A 45 9.16 -5.76 -12.06
CA ILE A 45 10.60 -5.71 -12.40
C ILE A 45 10.80 -5.86 -13.90
N ARG A 46 10.05 -6.78 -14.53
CA ARG A 46 10.11 -7.03 -15.97
C ARG A 46 9.59 -5.86 -16.82
N LYS A 47 8.79 -4.93 -16.27
CA LYS A 47 8.43 -3.66 -16.93
C LYS A 47 9.58 -2.65 -16.91
N PHE A 48 10.43 -2.68 -15.89
CA PHE A 48 11.62 -1.83 -15.78
C PHE A 48 12.83 -2.40 -16.52
N LEU A 49 12.78 -3.67 -16.90
CA LEU A 49 13.84 -4.32 -17.66
C LEU A 49 13.86 -3.81 -19.11
N ALA A 50 14.94 -3.13 -19.51
CA ALA A 50 15.13 -2.75 -20.90
C ALA A 50 15.30 -4.01 -21.78
N LYS A 51 14.65 -4.05 -22.95
CA LYS A 51 14.87 -5.12 -23.94
C LYS A 51 16.25 -4.94 -24.56
N THR A 52 17.23 -5.71 -24.09
CA THR A 52 18.59 -5.71 -24.67
C THR A 52 18.74 -6.82 -25.70
N THR A 53 19.26 -6.48 -26.89
CA THR A 53 19.69 -7.44 -27.92
C THR A 53 21.18 -7.83 -27.81
N SER A 54 21.89 -7.32 -26.79
CA SER A 54 23.32 -7.53 -26.63
C SER A 54 23.68 -8.96 -26.17
N LYS A 55 24.69 -9.56 -26.80
CA LYS A 55 25.20 -10.92 -26.52
C LYS A 55 25.97 -11.04 -25.20
N ARG A 56 26.41 -9.93 -24.58
CA ARG A 56 27.26 -9.98 -23.38
C ARG A 56 26.43 -10.20 -22.11
N HIS A 57 26.74 -11.27 -21.38
CA HIS A 57 26.04 -11.67 -20.16
C HIS A 57 26.06 -10.60 -19.06
N ASN A 58 27.22 -9.94 -18.85
CA ASN A 58 27.42 -8.93 -17.82
C ASN A 58 26.44 -7.75 -17.94
N ILE A 59 26.14 -7.35 -19.19
CA ILE A 59 25.22 -6.24 -19.46
C ILE A 59 23.78 -6.63 -19.05
N ARG A 60 23.37 -7.87 -19.37
CA ARG A 60 22.04 -8.38 -19.01
C ARG A 60 21.85 -8.48 -17.49
N LEU A 61 22.90 -8.88 -16.76
CA LEU A 61 22.89 -8.90 -15.29
C LEU A 61 22.80 -7.48 -14.72
N LEU A 62 23.56 -6.52 -15.25
CA LEU A 62 23.51 -5.14 -14.80
C LEU A 62 22.10 -4.54 -14.94
N TYR A 63 21.43 -4.75 -16.07
CA TYR A 63 20.05 -4.31 -16.24
C TYR A 63 19.06 -5.00 -15.30
N PHE A 64 19.31 -6.27 -14.96
CA PHE A 64 18.49 -7.00 -14.00
C PHE A 64 18.63 -6.41 -12.58
N TYR A 65 19.86 -6.19 -12.11
CA TYR A 65 20.09 -5.55 -10.81
C TYR A 65 19.56 -4.10 -10.78
N LEU A 66 19.71 -3.36 -11.89
CA LEU A 66 19.15 -2.01 -12.01
C LEU A 66 17.63 -2.00 -11.88
N ALA A 67 16.93 -2.96 -12.51
CA ALA A 67 15.48 -3.07 -12.41
C ALA A 67 15.01 -3.39 -10.98
N ILE A 68 15.75 -4.26 -10.27
CA ILE A 68 15.48 -4.55 -8.84
C ILE A 68 15.69 -3.29 -7.99
N LEU A 69 16.81 -2.58 -8.20
CA LEU A 69 17.13 -1.36 -7.46
C LEU A 69 16.06 -0.29 -7.67
N LEU A 70 15.67 -0.05 -8.92
CA LEU A 70 14.66 0.95 -9.25
C LEU A 70 13.30 0.62 -8.67
N TYR A 71 12.91 -0.66 -8.66
CA TYR A 71 11.69 -1.11 -7.99
C TYR A 71 11.74 -0.85 -6.47
N ASN A 72 12.85 -1.19 -5.82
CA ASN A 72 13.03 -0.93 -4.39
C ASN A 72 12.99 0.56 -4.06
N THR A 73 13.63 1.40 -4.87
CA THR A 73 13.60 2.86 -4.74
C THR A 73 12.19 3.41 -4.91
N TRP A 74 11.41 2.90 -5.88
CA TRP A 74 10.02 3.30 -6.07
C TRP A 74 9.15 2.94 -4.84
N VAL A 75 9.33 1.74 -4.27
CA VAL A 75 8.65 1.33 -3.02
C VAL A 75 9.03 2.26 -1.87
N LEU A 76 10.32 2.56 -1.71
CA LEU A 76 10.81 3.47 -0.67
C LEU A 76 10.21 4.87 -0.82
N MET A 77 10.20 5.42 -2.04
CA MET A 77 9.58 6.73 -2.32
C MET A 77 8.10 6.74 -1.96
N ASN A 78 7.35 5.68 -2.28
CA ASN A 78 5.94 5.57 -1.92
C ASN A 78 5.73 5.51 -0.40
N ILE A 79 6.60 4.81 0.34
CA ILE A 79 6.55 4.78 1.81
C ILE A 79 6.85 6.17 2.38
N VAL A 80 7.93 6.81 1.95
CA VAL A 80 8.33 8.14 2.41
C VAL A 80 7.25 9.18 2.11
N SER A 81 6.66 9.15 0.92
CA SER A 81 5.56 10.03 0.54
C SER A 81 4.35 9.87 1.47
N ARG A 82 3.97 8.63 1.80
CA ARG A 82 2.87 8.37 2.74
C ARG A 82 3.18 8.88 4.14
N VAL A 83 4.38 8.62 4.65
CA VAL A 83 4.80 9.11 5.97
C VAL A 83 4.77 10.63 6.01
N LYS A 84 5.24 11.30 4.95
CA LYS A 84 5.19 12.76 4.85
C LYS A 84 3.76 13.28 4.89
N ILE A 85 2.85 12.70 4.10
CA ILE A 85 1.42 13.08 4.11
C ILE A 85 0.81 12.92 5.50
N ILE A 86 1.10 11.80 6.18
CA ILE A 86 0.61 11.56 7.54
C ILE A 86 1.15 12.62 8.52
N ALA A 87 2.44 12.94 8.42
CA ALA A 87 3.06 13.97 9.25
C ALA A 87 2.47 15.36 8.99
N ASP A 88 2.25 15.74 7.73
CA ASP A 88 1.62 17.01 7.37
C ASP A 88 0.19 17.09 7.89
N ASN A 89 -0.59 16.01 7.77
CA ASN A 89 -1.94 15.94 8.34
C ASN A 89 -1.93 16.08 9.87
N MET A 90 -0.98 15.44 10.55
CA MET A 90 -0.80 15.57 12.01
C MET A 90 -0.45 17.01 12.41
N ARG A 91 0.44 17.68 11.65
CA ARG A 91 0.82 19.08 11.87
C ARG A 91 -0.38 20.02 11.75
N VAL A 92 -1.18 19.86 10.70
CA VAL A 92 -2.41 20.65 10.49
C VAL A 92 -3.41 20.40 11.62
N PHE A 93 -3.60 19.15 12.04
CA PHE A 93 -4.48 18.80 13.14
C PHE A 93 -4.03 19.47 14.45
N ILE A 94 -2.74 19.37 14.81
CA ILE A 94 -2.19 20.01 16.01
C ILE A 94 -2.35 21.53 15.95
N ALA A 95 -2.01 22.16 14.82
CA ALA A 95 -2.17 23.60 14.64
C ALA A 95 -3.63 24.04 14.80
N SER A 96 -4.58 23.33 14.18
CA SER A 96 -6.01 23.63 14.32
C SER A 96 -6.50 23.50 15.76
N LYS A 97 -5.99 22.51 16.50
CA LYS A 97 -6.34 22.30 17.91
C LYS A 97 -5.76 23.38 18.80
N LEU A 98 -4.51 23.80 18.56
CA LEU A 98 -3.88 24.90 19.28
C LEU A 98 -4.62 26.22 19.04
N ILE A 99 -5.04 26.50 17.80
CA ILE A 99 -5.84 27.67 17.44
C ILE A 99 -7.22 27.63 18.13
N GLY A 100 -7.90 26.48 18.08
CA GLY A 100 -9.23 26.31 18.68
C GLY A 100 -9.25 26.23 20.22
N THR A 101 -8.11 26.01 20.86
CA THR A 101 -7.99 26.02 22.34
C THR A 101 -7.64 27.42 22.86
N ASN A 102 -7.30 28.36 21.98
CA ASN A 102 -6.92 29.71 22.38
C ASN A 102 -8.18 30.52 22.78
N PRO A 103 -8.33 30.96 24.05
CA PRO A 103 -9.56 31.58 24.55
C PRO A 103 -9.94 32.87 23.80
N PHE A 104 -8.95 33.58 23.27
CA PHE A 104 -9.18 34.76 22.43
C PHE A 104 -9.87 34.38 21.10
N VAL A 105 -9.40 33.33 20.44
CA VAL A 105 -9.94 32.84 19.17
C VAL A 105 -11.32 32.22 19.35
N THR A 106 -11.54 31.46 20.43
CA THR A 106 -12.86 30.87 20.72
C THR A 106 -13.91 31.94 20.95
N ASN A 107 -13.58 33.01 21.68
CA ASN A 107 -14.47 34.14 21.92
C ASN A 107 -14.78 34.92 20.64
N LEU A 108 -13.80 35.12 19.75
CA LEU A 108 -14.01 35.74 18.44
C LEU A 108 -14.92 34.90 17.54
N VAL A 109 -14.72 33.58 17.51
CA VAL A 109 -15.56 32.66 16.75
C VAL A 109 -16.99 32.63 17.30
N GLN A 110 -17.17 32.72 18.62
CA GLN A 110 -18.48 32.72 19.26
C GLN A 110 -19.23 34.05 19.08
N SER A 111 -18.51 35.18 19.13
CA SER A 111 -19.04 36.50 18.81
C SER A 111 -19.51 36.61 17.36
N ASN A 112 -18.74 36.07 16.41
CA ASN A 112 -19.13 36.02 14.99
C ASN A 112 -20.19 34.96 14.65
N ARG A 113 -20.50 34.03 15.57
CA ARG A 113 -21.53 33.00 15.38
C ARG A 113 -22.93 33.43 15.85
N HIS A 114 -23.11 34.67 16.29
CA HIS A 114 -24.43 35.17 16.63
C HIS A 114 -25.31 35.20 15.36
N PRO A 115 -26.42 34.44 15.30
CA PRO A 115 -27.37 34.55 14.20
C PRO A 115 -28.10 35.89 14.36
N GLY A 116 -27.69 36.89 13.59
CA GLY A 116 -28.46 38.12 13.45
C GLY A 116 -29.49 37.91 12.34
N GLY A 117 -30.76 37.68 12.70
CA GLY A 117 -31.83 37.63 11.70
C GLY A 117 -33.20 37.12 12.15
N ASP A 118 -33.65 37.43 13.37
CA ASP A 118 -35.02 37.16 13.82
C ASP A 118 -35.74 38.47 14.24
N PHE A 119 -35.71 39.52 13.40
CA PHE A 119 -36.65 40.66 13.43
C PHE A 119 -36.77 41.28 12.04
#